data_AF-A0A4Y2LGQ7-F1
#
_entry.id   AF-A0A4Y2LGQ7-F1
#
_cell.length_a   1.000
_cell.length_b   1.000
_cell.length_c   1.000
_cell.angle_alpha   90.00
_cell.angle_beta   90.00
_cell.angle_gamma   90.00
#
_symmetry.space_group_name_H-M   'P 1'
#
loop_
_entity.id
_entity.type
_entity.pdbx_description
1 polymer ?
#
loop_
_entity_poly.entity_id
_entity_poly.type
_entity_poly.pdbx_seq_one_letter_code
_entity_poly.pdbx_strand_id
1 'polypeptide(L)'
;MFLGSAESIVSKNLKHDTVVAFLKQANQAYVECAQYLQKKLPLNSSLLQSISAIDPIARGHSVTADRLKRLPKLVTNVLMQEEEMQYSLDVHLYQVDKFLPSYTDEHGNVLQIDLWWAAVFRSNKYCALSKMVRAILSCFHGPQVESSFSIMGDVLDKESGNMKIETFSAIQTVKYRLSSQNKSAIDFFLKNDFLHDPIDKKLCCNMKTSYQQYKNELELKRQVIERKREKLNATKDLYSKIKTNNLIKMRENKLRLIHKRKLEKMAKDKALKKRKLN
;
A
#
# COMPACT_ATOMS: atom_id res chain seq x y z
N MET A 1 13.35 -13.22 -18.15
CA MET A 1 13.02 -12.66 -16.81
C MET A 1 13.87 -11.43 -16.43
N PHE A 2 15.08 -11.21 -16.98
CA PHE A 2 15.76 -9.90 -16.90
C PHE A 2 15.86 -9.13 -18.22
N LEU A 3 15.62 -9.80 -19.36
CA LEU A 3 15.81 -9.16 -20.66
C LEU A 3 14.63 -8.32 -21.14
N GLY A 4 13.41 -8.46 -20.58
CA GLY A 4 12.25 -7.60 -20.86
C GLY A 4 12.19 -7.06 -22.29
N SER A 5 12.10 -5.73 -22.43
CA SER A 5 12.10 -5.01 -23.72
C SER A 5 13.45 -5.01 -24.47
N ALA A 6 14.52 -5.53 -23.90
CA ALA A 6 15.87 -5.57 -24.49
C ALA A 6 16.14 -6.78 -25.39
N GLU A 7 15.25 -7.78 -25.43
CA GLU A 7 15.35 -8.94 -26.33
C GLU A 7 15.48 -8.54 -27.82
N SER A 8 14.77 -7.50 -28.23
CA SER A 8 14.81 -6.91 -29.58
C SER A 8 16.17 -6.29 -29.94
N ILE A 9 16.89 -5.75 -28.95
CA ILE A 9 18.18 -5.06 -29.14
C ILE A 9 19.32 -6.08 -29.13
N VAL A 10 19.26 -7.06 -28.24
CA VAL A 10 20.24 -8.14 -28.14
C VAL A 10 20.22 -9.00 -29.41
N SER A 11 19.03 -9.36 -29.92
CA SER A 11 18.89 -10.19 -31.13
C SER A 11 19.42 -9.54 -32.41
N LYS A 12 19.36 -8.20 -32.52
CA LYS A 12 19.84 -7.46 -33.71
C LYS A 12 21.35 -7.23 -33.73
N ASN A 13 22.02 -7.21 -32.57
CA ASN A 13 23.46 -6.89 -32.44
C ASN A 13 24.22 -7.93 -31.63
N LEU A 14 23.99 -9.22 -31.91
CA LEU A 14 24.56 -10.36 -31.19
C LEU A 14 26.10 -10.39 -31.13
N LYS A 15 26.77 -9.75 -32.10
CA LYS A 15 28.24 -9.74 -32.26
C LYS A 15 28.93 -8.52 -31.66
N HIS A 16 28.19 -7.55 -31.14
CA HIS A 16 28.80 -6.35 -30.56
C HIS A 16 29.44 -6.71 -29.22
N ASP A 17 30.70 -6.35 -29.00
CA ASP A 17 31.48 -6.75 -27.82
C ASP A 17 30.77 -6.43 -26.49
N THR A 18 30.05 -5.31 -26.43
CA THR A 18 29.24 -4.90 -25.28
C THR A 18 28.07 -5.84 -25.00
N VAL A 19 27.42 -6.37 -26.04
CA VAL A 19 26.30 -7.32 -25.91
C VAL A 19 26.81 -8.68 -25.45
N VAL A 20 27.96 -9.12 -25.99
CA VAL A 20 28.63 -10.37 -25.57
C VAL A 20 29.09 -10.28 -24.11
N ALA A 21 29.67 -9.14 -23.70
CA ALA A 21 30.07 -8.90 -22.31
C ALA A 21 28.87 -8.89 -21.35
N PHE A 22 27.77 -8.24 -21.74
CA PHE A 22 26.53 -8.23 -20.97
C PHE A 22 25.94 -9.63 -20.83
N LEU A 23 25.84 -10.41 -21.92
CA LEU A 23 25.34 -11.79 -21.87
C LEU A 23 26.20 -12.69 -20.97
N LYS A 24 27.52 -12.50 -20.99
CA LYS A 24 28.44 -13.22 -20.10
C LYS A 24 28.17 -12.88 -18.63
N GLN A 25 27.99 -11.60 -18.30
CA GLN A 25 27.64 -11.17 -16.94
C GLN A 25 26.26 -11.64 -16.50
N ALA A 26 25.27 -11.57 -17.40
CA ALA A 26 23.92 -12.07 -17.12
C ALA A 26 23.93 -13.58 -16.86
N ASN A 27 24.64 -14.36 -17.67
CA ASN A 27 24.82 -15.80 -17.45
C ASN A 27 25.53 -16.08 -16.13
N GLN A 28 26.59 -15.33 -15.81
CA GLN A 28 27.28 -15.46 -14.53
C GLN A 28 26.33 -15.19 -13.35
N ALA A 29 25.53 -14.13 -13.42
CA ALA A 29 24.52 -13.80 -12.42
C ALA A 29 23.43 -14.89 -12.32
N TYR A 30 23.00 -15.48 -13.44
CA TYR A 30 22.08 -16.62 -13.44
C TYR A 30 22.69 -17.84 -12.74
N VAL A 31 23.95 -18.18 -13.03
CA VAL A 31 24.65 -19.31 -12.41
C VAL A 31 24.85 -19.08 -10.92
N GLU A 32 25.30 -17.89 -10.50
CA GLU A 32 25.48 -17.53 -9.09
C GLU A 32 24.15 -17.53 -8.33
N CYS A 33 23.09 -16.99 -8.93
CA CYS A 33 21.75 -17.05 -8.38
C CYS A 33 21.26 -18.49 -8.24
N ALA A 34 21.48 -19.34 -9.26
CA ALA A 34 21.12 -20.75 -9.20
C ALA A 34 21.90 -21.50 -8.11
N GLN A 35 23.20 -21.25 -7.96
CA GLN A 35 24.03 -21.83 -6.90
C GLN A 35 23.58 -21.34 -5.51
N TYR A 36 23.28 -20.06 -5.38
CA TYR A 36 22.75 -19.48 -4.15
C TYR A 36 21.40 -20.10 -3.79
N LEU A 37 20.49 -20.20 -4.76
CA LEU A 37 19.20 -20.85 -4.62
C LEU A 37 19.36 -22.32 -4.26
N GLN A 38 20.23 -23.10 -4.92
CA GLN A 38 20.50 -24.49 -4.54
C GLN A 38 21.05 -24.64 -3.13
N LYS A 39 21.90 -23.70 -2.68
CA LYS A 39 22.46 -23.68 -1.32
C LYS A 39 21.42 -23.29 -0.27
N LYS A 40 20.44 -22.46 -0.62
CA LYS A 40 19.45 -21.90 0.30
C LYS A 40 18.09 -22.58 0.26
N LEU A 41 17.71 -23.20 -0.86
CA LEU A 41 16.54 -24.06 -1.00
C LEU A 41 16.90 -25.41 -0.39
N PRO A 42 16.31 -25.79 0.74
CA PRO A 42 16.63 -27.05 1.35
C PRO A 42 15.80 -28.14 0.66
N LEU A 43 16.04 -28.40 -0.63
CA LEU A 43 15.38 -29.50 -1.37
C LEU A 43 15.68 -30.86 -0.74
N ASN A 44 16.80 -30.95 0.00
CA ASN A 44 17.17 -32.10 0.84
C ASN A 44 16.58 -32.04 2.25
N SER A 45 15.70 -31.10 2.55
CA SER A 45 15.01 -31.02 3.84
C SER A 45 14.18 -32.28 4.04
N SER A 46 14.45 -33.00 5.12
CA SER A 46 13.63 -34.15 5.51
C SER A 46 12.17 -33.78 5.67
N LEU A 47 11.85 -32.54 6.08
CA LEU A 47 10.48 -32.06 6.21
C LEU A 47 9.81 -31.91 4.85
N LEU A 48 10.45 -31.22 3.89
CA LEU A 48 9.86 -30.99 2.57
C LEU A 48 9.68 -32.32 1.81
N GLN A 49 10.63 -33.24 1.95
CA GLN A 49 10.51 -34.58 1.36
C GLN A 49 9.39 -35.41 1.99
N SER A 50 9.16 -35.26 3.30
CA SER A 50 8.03 -35.91 3.98
C SER A 50 6.69 -35.28 3.60
N ILE A 51 6.63 -33.96 3.43
CA ILE A 51 5.43 -33.24 2.98
C ILE A 51 5.06 -33.63 1.54
N SER A 52 6.04 -33.85 0.66
CA SER A 52 5.77 -34.26 -0.72
C SER A 52 5.02 -35.58 -0.83
N ALA A 53 5.03 -36.42 0.22
CA ALA A 53 4.31 -37.69 0.26
C ALA A 53 2.78 -37.53 0.40
N ILE A 54 2.30 -36.31 0.67
CA ILE A 54 0.88 -35.95 0.73
C ILE A 54 0.28 -35.81 -0.67
N ASP A 55 1.12 -35.62 -1.69
CA ASP A 55 0.67 -35.52 -3.07
C ASP A 55 0.01 -36.85 -3.51
N PRO A 56 -1.23 -36.82 -4.05
CA PRO A 56 -1.89 -38.03 -4.54
C PRO A 56 -1.10 -38.78 -5.60
N ILE A 57 -0.23 -38.11 -6.37
CA ILE A 57 0.64 -38.74 -7.38
C ILE A 57 1.68 -39.65 -6.73
N ALA A 58 2.17 -39.29 -5.54
CA ALA A 58 3.18 -40.07 -4.82
C ALA A 58 2.60 -41.34 -4.16
N ARG A 59 1.28 -41.51 -4.17
CA ARG A 59 0.58 -42.60 -3.50
C ARG A 59 0.89 -43.96 -4.14
N GLY A 60 0.97 -45.01 -3.32
CA GLY A 60 1.23 -46.38 -3.76
C GLY A 60 2.70 -46.80 -3.72
N HIS A 61 3.63 -45.86 -3.49
CA HIS A 61 5.04 -46.18 -3.28
C HIS A 61 5.35 -46.47 -1.81
N SER A 62 6.20 -47.47 -1.55
CA SER A 62 6.66 -47.83 -0.19
C SER A 62 7.32 -46.63 0.52
N VAL A 63 8.13 -45.88 -0.22
CA VAL A 63 8.82 -44.68 0.25
C VAL A 63 7.84 -43.61 0.75
N THR A 64 6.66 -43.50 0.14
CA THR A 64 5.61 -42.53 0.52
C THR A 64 5.01 -42.88 1.87
N ALA A 65 4.77 -44.16 2.15
CA ALA A 65 4.29 -44.61 3.44
C ALA A 65 5.27 -44.26 4.57
N ASP A 66 6.57 -44.51 4.36
CA ASP A 66 7.61 -44.21 5.34
C ASP A 66 7.76 -42.70 5.58
N ARG A 67 7.67 -41.91 4.51
CA ARG A 67 7.72 -40.45 4.57
C ARG A 67 6.53 -39.86 5.35
N LEU A 68 5.32 -40.39 5.14
CA LEU A 68 4.13 -40.02 5.90
C LEU A 68 4.28 -40.41 7.38
N LYS A 69 4.70 -41.64 7.68
CA LYS A 69 4.96 -42.08 9.07
C LYS A 69 6.00 -41.23 9.80
N ARG A 70 6.90 -40.55 9.07
CA ARG A 70 7.88 -39.64 9.64
C ARG A 70 7.31 -38.25 9.96
N LEU A 71 6.19 -37.84 9.36
CA LEU A 71 5.61 -36.50 9.54
C LEU A 71 5.29 -36.14 10.99
N PRO A 72 4.67 -37.00 11.83
CA PRO A 72 4.39 -36.67 13.23
C PRO A 72 5.64 -36.30 14.04
N LYS A 73 6.79 -36.90 13.71
CA LYS A 73 8.08 -36.61 14.37
C LYS A 73 8.67 -35.27 13.94
N LEU A 74 8.31 -34.80 12.75
CA LEU A 74 8.79 -33.53 12.21
C LEU A 74 7.83 -32.37 12.51
N VAL A 75 6.54 -32.66 12.61
CA VAL A 75 5.45 -31.72 12.90
C VAL A 75 4.76 -32.16 14.19
N THR A 76 5.43 -31.90 15.31
CA THR A 76 5.07 -32.43 16.64
C THR A 76 3.82 -31.79 17.25
N ASN A 77 3.39 -30.63 16.76
CA ASN A 77 2.35 -29.82 17.39
C ASN A 77 0.93 -30.16 16.92
N VAL A 78 0.78 -31.12 16.01
CA VAL A 78 -0.51 -31.37 15.33
C VAL A 78 -1.27 -32.57 15.91
N LEU A 79 -0.55 -33.59 16.37
CA LEU A 79 -1.15 -34.82 16.91
C LEU A 79 -0.86 -34.94 18.41
N MET A 80 -1.85 -35.42 19.16
CA MET A 80 -1.65 -35.85 20.54
C MET A 80 -0.95 -37.23 20.57
N GLN A 81 -0.31 -37.58 21.68
CA GLN A 81 0.37 -38.88 21.81
C GLN A 81 -0.59 -40.07 21.61
N GLU A 82 -1.85 -39.96 22.01
CA GLU A 82 -2.83 -41.04 21.80
C GLU A 82 -3.21 -41.21 20.31
N GLU A 83 -3.06 -40.16 19.50
CA GLU A 83 -3.43 -40.16 18.07
C GLU A 83 -2.30 -40.72 17.18
N GLU A 84 -1.09 -40.95 17.69
CA GLU A 84 0.06 -41.39 16.88
C GLU A 84 -0.11 -42.83 16.35
N MET A 85 -0.71 -43.70 17.17
CA MET A 85 -1.05 -45.07 16.76
C MET A 85 -2.14 -45.04 15.67
N GLN A 86 -3.17 -44.22 15.86
CA GLN A 86 -4.24 -44.04 14.88
C GLN A 86 -3.71 -43.47 13.57
N TYR A 87 -2.80 -42.51 13.62
CA TYR A 87 -2.14 -41.95 12.44
C TYR A 87 -1.41 -43.02 11.63
N SER A 88 -0.68 -43.92 12.30
CA SER A 88 0.04 -45.00 11.62
C SER A 88 -0.90 -45.97 10.90
N LEU A 89 -2.07 -46.24 11.47
CA LEU A 89 -3.14 -47.03 10.84
C LEU A 89 -3.76 -46.29 9.65
N ASP A 90 -4.10 -45.02 9.83
CA ASP A 90 -4.66 -44.15 8.79
C ASP A 90 -3.75 -44.07 7.56
N VAL A 91 -2.44 -43.93 7.76
CA VAL A 91 -1.45 -43.94 6.67
C VAL A 91 -1.45 -45.27 5.91
N HIS A 92 -1.53 -46.39 6.63
CA HIS A 92 -1.58 -47.70 5.98
C HIS A 92 -2.86 -47.85 5.14
N LEU A 93 -4.02 -47.52 5.73
CA LEU A 93 -5.32 -47.55 5.06
C LEU A 93 -5.33 -46.64 3.82
N TYR A 94 -4.81 -45.42 3.93
CA TYR A 94 -4.71 -44.47 2.82
C TYR A 94 -3.89 -45.03 1.64
N GLN A 95 -2.79 -45.72 1.92
CA GLN A 95 -1.96 -46.29 0.85
C GLN A 95 -2.69 -47.41 0.10
N VAL A 96 -3.45 -48.26 0.80
CA VAL A 96 -4.13 -49.43 0.21
C VAL A 96 -5.54 -49.14 -0.36
N ASP A 97 -6.18 -48.02 0.00
CA ASP A 97 -7.60 -47.79 -0.32
C ASP A 97 -7.87 -47.51 -1.82
N LYS A 98 -8.47 -48.46 -2.52
CA LYS A 98 -8.79 -48.35 -3.95
C LYS A 98 -9.98 -47.43 -4.27
N PHE A 99 -10.74 -47.00 -3.27
CA PHE A 99 -11.98 -46.21 -3.42
C PHE A 99 -11.77 -44.70 -3.24
N LEU A 100 -10.53 -44.23 -3.29
CA LEU A 100 -10.21 -42.80 -3.24
C LEU A 100 -10.57 -42.10 -4.56
N PRO A 101 -10.96 -40.81 -4.52
CA PRO A 101 -11.29 -40.04 -5.71
C PRO A 101 -10.10 -39.93 -6.66
N SER A 102 -10.37 -39.87 -7.98
CA SER A 102 -9.32 -39.62 -8.97
C SER A 102 -8.63 -38.29 -8.70
N TYR A 103 -7.32 -38.25 -8.92
CA TYR A 103 -6.52 -37.02 -8.82
C TYR A 103 -6.51 -36.21 -10.12
N THR A 104 -7.17 -36.70 -11.17
CA THR A 104 -7.39 -36.00 -12.44
C THR A 104 -8.85 -35.59 -12.60
N ASP A 105 -9.09 -34.46 -13.25
CA ASP A 105 -10.42 -34.04 -13.70
C ASP A 105 -10.90 -34.87 -14.91
N GLU A 106 -12.12 -34.58 -15.38
CA GLU A 106 -12.72 -35.21 -16.57
C GLU A 106 -11.95 -34.92 -17.87
N HIS A 107 -11.07 -33.92 -17.86
CA HIS A 107 -10.24 -33.49 -18.98
C HIS A 107 -8.78 -33.99 -18.88
N GLY A 108 -8.44 -34.76 -17.84
CA GLY A 108 -7.11 -35.31 -17.60
C GLY A 108 -6.12 -34.35 -16.92
N ASN A 109 -6.55 -33.18 -16.44
CA ASN A 109 -5.72 -32.25 -15.70
C ASN A 109 -5.60 -32.68 -14.22
N VAL A 110 -4.42 -32.49 -13.64
CA VAL A 110 -4.19 -32.76 -12.21
C VAL A 110 -4.96 -31.75 -11.37
N LEU A 111 -5.79 -32.25 -10.45
CA LEU A 111 -6.55 -31.43 -9.52
C LEU A 111 -5.60 -30.71 -8.55
N GLN A 112 -5.98 -29.50 -8.13
CA GLN A 112 -5.27 -28.84 -7.03
C GLN A 112 -5.29 -29.72 -5.78
N ILE A 113 -4.14 -29.83 -5.12
CA ILE A 113 -3.94 -30.71 -3.97
C ILE A 113 -4.97 -30.45 -2.86
N ASP A 114 -5.30 -29.18 -2.61
CA ASP A 114 -6.27 -28.76 -1.60
C ASP A 114 -7.71 -29.24 -1.94
N LEU A 115 -8.10 -29.14 -3.21
CA LEU A 115 -9.42 -29.57 -3.68
C LEU A 115 -9.57 -31.09 -3.61
N TRP A 116 -8.50 -31.82 -3.97
CA TRP A 116 -8.49 -33.27 -3.89
C TRP A 116 -8.59 -33.75 -2.44
N TRP A 117 -7.76 -33.21 -1.54
CA TRP A 117 -7.83 -33.56 -0.12
C TRP A 117 -9.17 -33.14 0.52
N ALA A 118 -9.78 -32.04 0.08
CA ALA A 118 -11.13 -31.67 0.51
C ALA A 118 -12.18 -32.74 0.16
N ALA A 119 -12.06 -33.40 -1.00
CA ALA A 119 -12.92 -34.53 -1.34
C ALA A 119 -12.64 -35.76 -0.45
N VAL A 120 -11.37 -36.07 -0.20
CA VAL A 120 -10.96 -37.17 0.71
C VAL A 120 -11.49 -36.94 2.13
N PHE A 121 -11.47 -35.70 2.63
CA PHE A 121 -11.95 -35.37 3.96
C PHE A 121 -13.46 -35.63 4.16
N ARG A 122 -14.27 -35.56 3.11
CA ARG A 122 -15.71 -35.84 3.20
C ARG A 122 -16.01 -37.28 3.59
N SER A 123 -15.09 -38.20 3.28
CA SER A 123 -15.23 -39.62 3.63
C SER A 123 -15.02 -39.90 5.12
N ASN A 124 -14.39 -38.97 5.86
CA ASN A 124 -14.02 -39.08 7.27
C ASN A 124 -13.31 -40.39 7.68
N LYS A 125 -12.69 -41.10 6.73
CA LYS A 125 -12.04 -42.40 6.96
C LYS A 125 -10.68 -42.30 7.66
N TYR A 126 -9.97 -41.18 7.49
CA TYR A 126 -8.59 -41.00 7.98
C TYR A 126 -8.52 -39.77 8.88
N CYS A 127 -9.05 -39.86 10.09
CA CYS A 127 -9.21 -38.70 10.99
C CYS A 127 -7.86 -38.05 11.35
N ALA A 128 -6.88 -38.86 11.80
CA ALA A 128 -5.58 -38.37 12.23
C ALA A 128 -4.72 -37.92 11.04
N LEU A 129 -4.77 -38.65 9.93
CA LEU A 129 -4.08 -38.24 8.70
C LEU A 129 -4.66 -36.92 8.15
N SER A 130 -5.98 -36.78 8.14
CA SER A 130 -6.64 -35.56 7.67
C SER A 130 -6.27 -34.34 8.52
N LYS A 131 -6.15 -34.51 9.83
CA LYS A 131 -5.69 -33.46 10.75
C LYS A 131 -4.27 -33.00 10.41
N MET A 132 -3.35 -33.94 10.18
CA MET A 132 -1.98 -33.65 9.75
C MET A 132 -1.93 -32.91 8.41
N VAL A 133 -2.66 -33.41 7.40
CA VAL A 133 -2.68 -32.82 6.06
C VAL A 133 -3.26 -31.40 6.10
N ARG A 134 -4.33 -31.16 6.86
CA ARG A 134 -4.89 -29.81 7.04
C ARG A 134 -3.88 -28.85 7.65
N ALA A 135 -3.13 -29.29 8.66
CA ALA A 135 -2.11 -28.44 9.27
C ALA A 135 -1.01 -28.07 8.26
N ILE A 136 -0.54 -29.04 7.48
CA ILE A 136 0.52 -28.82 6.49
C ILE A 136 0.05 -27.94 5.33
N LEU A 137 -1.13 -28.18 4.77
CA LEU A 137 -1.69 -27.38 3.68
C LEU A 137 -2.15 -25.99 4.14
N SER A 138 -2.38 -25.79 5.45
CA SER A 138 -2.67 -24.46 6.01
C SER A 138 -1.44 -23.54 6.07
N CYS A 139 -0.22 -24.08 5.93
CA CYS A 139 0.99 -23.29 5.85
C CYS A 139 1.06 -22.57 4.50
N PHE A 140 0.68 -21.29 4.49
CA PHE A 140 0.67 -20.43 3.30
C PHE A 140 2.04 -20.42 2.59
N HIS A 141 2.02 -20.78 1.30
CA HIS A 141 3.20 -20.81 0.42
C HIS A 141 3.02 -19.96 -0.86
N GLY A 142 2.11 -18.99 -0.86
CA GLY A 142 1.73 -18.20 -2.04
C GLY A 142 2.22 -16.74 -2.07
N PRO A 143 2.14 -16.09 -3.25
CA PRO A 143 2.58 -14.70 -3.49
C PRO A 143 1.77 -13.64 -2.74
N GLN A 144 0.74 -14.01 -1.97
CA GLN A 144 0.01 -13.08 -1.09
C GLN A 144 0.93 -12.41 -0.06
N VAL A 145 1.94 -13.13 0.45
CA VAL A 145 2.88 -12.57 1.42
C VAL A 145 3.87 -11.61 0.74
N GLU A 146 4.36 -11.96 -0.46
CA GLU A 146 5.24 -11.11 -1.26
C GLU A 146 4.53 -9.85 -1.79
N SER A 147 3.29 -9.98 -2.24
CA SER A 147 2.44 -8.84 -2.61
C SER A 147 2.26 -7.89 -1.42
N SER A 148 2.09 -8.44 -0.21
CA SER A 148 2.00 -7.64 1.01
C SER A 148 3.31 -6.89 1.30
N PHE A 149 4.47 -7.49 1.04
CA PHE A 149 5.78 -6.83 1.14
C PHE A 149 6.02 -5.77 0.06
N SER A 150 5.57 -6.01 -1.17
CA SER A 150 5.65 -5.03 -2.26
C SER A 150 4.79 -3.81 -1.96
N ILE A 151 3.54 -4.01 -1.51
CA ILE A 151 2.65 -2.93 -1.06
C ILE A 151 3.24 -2.23 0.18
N MET A 152 3.92 -2.98 1.07
CA MET A 152 4.59 -2.41 2.23
C MET A 152 5.80 -1.55 1.83
N GLY A 153 6.51 -1.90 0.74
CA GLY A 153 7.55 -1.07 0.15
C GLY A 153 7.03 0.31 -0.24
N ASP A 154 5.91 0.36 -0.96
CA ASP A 154 5.26 1.60 -1.39
C ASP A 154 4.72 2.45 -0.22
N VAL A 155 4.41 1.82 0.92
CA VAL A 155 3.88 2.49 2.13
C VAL A 155 4.99 2.89 3.11
N LEU A 156 6.14 2.22 3.10
CA LEU A 156 7.27 2.55 3.98
C LEU A 156 8.25 3.53 3.33
N ASP A 157 8.27 3.64 2.00
CA ASP A 157 9.18 4.55 1.33
C ASP A 157 8.84 6.02 1.66
N LYS A 158 9.89 6.81 1.88
CA LYS A 158 9.80 8.19 2.40
C LYS A 158 9.12 9.14 1.40
N GLU A 159 9.09 8.78 0.13
CA GLU A 159 8.49 9.59 -0.94
C GLU A 159 6.99 9.34 -1.15
N SER A 160 6.47 8.12 -0.87
CA SER A 160 5.14 7.68 -1.36
C SER A 160 4.03 7.56 -0.31
N GLY A 161 4.30 7.71 0.99
CA GLY A 161 3.22 7.87 1.95
C GLY A 161 3.60 7.46 3.36
N ASN A 162 3.90 8.45 4.21
CA ASN A 162 4.31 8.25 5.59
C ASN A 162 3.16 7.70 6.46
N MET A 163 2.87 6.40 6.35
CA MET A 163 1.88 5.71 7.19
C MET A 163 2.59 4.88 8.26
N LYS A 164 2.15 5.05 9.51
CA LYS A 164 2.70 4.27 10.62
C LYS A 164 2.40 2.78 10.44
N ILE A 165 3.34 1.92 10.85
CA ILE A 165 3.25 0.45 10.71
C ILE A 165 1.98 -0.09 11.38
N GLU A 166 1.58 0.50 12.51
CA GLU A 166 0.37 0.11 13.24
C GLU A 166 -0.90 0.37 12.42
N THR A 167 -0.97 1.51 11.72
CA THR A 167 -2.10 1.86 10.84
C THR A 167 -2.16 0.92 9.63
N PHE A 168 -1.01 0.56 9.06
CA PHE A 168 -0.94 -0.40 7.97
C PHE A 168 -1.40 -1.80 8.41
N SER A 169 -0.92 -2.28 9.56
CA SER A 169 -1.31 -3.58 10.12
C SER A 169 -2.82 -3.67 10.34
N ALA A 170 -3.43 -2.60 10.86
CA ALA A 170 -4.88 -2.51 11.01
C ALA A 170 -5.61 -2.59 9.66
N ILE A 171 -5.14 -1.86 8.63
CA ILE A 171 -5.73 -1.89 7.29
C ILE A 171 -5.64 -3.27 6.65
N GLN A 172 -4.48 -3.93 6.75
CA GLN A 172 -4.29 -5.27 6.19
C GLN A 172 -5.17 -6.30 6.89
N THR A 173 -5.32 -6.22 8.22
CA THR A 173 -6.21 -7.09 8.98
C THR A 173 -7.67 -6.95 8.52
N VAL A 174 -8.13 -5.71 8.33
CA VAL A 174 -9.48 -5.44 7.80
C VAL A 174 -9.62 -5.94 6.36
N LYS A 175 -8.63 -5.68 5.50
CA LYS A 175 -8.63 -6.12 4.09
C LYS A 175 -8.67 -7.65 3.99
N TYR A 176 -7.86 -8.34 4.78
CA TYR A 176 -7.85 -9.80 4.85
C TYR A 176 -9.22 -10.33 5.28
N ARG A 177 -9.82 -9.75 6.33
CA ARG A 177 -11.15 -10.16 6.82
C ARG A 177 -12.25 -9.98 5.77
N LEU A 178 -12.20 -8.91 5.00
CA LEU A 178 -13.14 -8.66 3.90
C LEU A 178 -12.94 -9.68 2.77
N SER A 179 -11.68 -9.90 2.37
CA SER A 179 -11.32 -10.86 1.32
C SER A 179 -11.66 -12.30 1.69
N SER A 180 -11.43 -12.71 2.93
CA SER A 180 -11.73 -14.08 3.39
C SER A 180 -13.23 -14.38 3.40
N GLN A 181 -14.06 -13.34 3.47
CA GLN A 181 -15.52 -13.46 3.43
C GLN A 181 -16.10 -13.25 2.02
N ASN A 182 -15.25 -13.00 1.00
CA ASN A 182 -15.67 -12.58 -0.33
C ASN A 182 -16.67 -11.40 -0.33
N LYS A 183 -16.57 -10.52 0.67
CA LYS A 183 -17.41 -9.31 0.79
C LYS A 183 -16.61 -8.11 0.37
N SER A 184 -17.16 -7.26 -0.50
CA SER A 184 -16.52 -5.97 -0.74
C SER A 184 -16.64 -5.10 0.51
N ALA A 185 -15.75 -4.13 0.66
CA ALA A 185 -15.88 -3.14 1.74
C ALA A 185 -17.25 -2.45 1.68
N ILE A 186 -17.76 -2.23 0.47
CA ILE A 186 -19.08 -1.63 0.23
C ILE A 186 -20.17 -2.56 0.76
N ASP A 187 -20.10 -3.86 0.51
CA ASP A 187 -21.05 -4.86 1.02
C ASP A 187 -20.97 -5.02 2.55
N PHE A 188 -19.77 -4.85 3.13
CA PHE A 188 -19.60 -4.86 4.58
C PHE A 188 -20.22 -3.63 5.26
N PHE A 189 -20.19 -2.47 4.58
CA PHE A 189 -20.83 -1.24 5.06
C PHE A 189 -22.31 -1.10 4.64
N LEU A 190 -22.79 -1.98 3.76
CA LEU A 190 -24.21 -2.11 3.41
C LEU A 190 -24.87 -3.03 4.44
N LYS A 191 -25.63 -2.44 5.37
CA LYS A 191 -26.48 -3.21 6.30
C LYS A 191 -27.52 -4.01 5.52
N ASN A 192 -27.53 -5.32 5.71
CA ASN A 192 -28.68 -6.15 5.33
C ASN A 192 -29.71 -6.23 6.48
N ASP A 193 -29.26 -6.13 7.75
CA ASP A 193 -30.13 -6.21 8.93
C ASP A 193 -29.91 -5.03 9.90
N PHE A 194 -30.98 -4.30 10.21
CA PHE A 194 -30.93 -3.07 11.01
C PHE A 194 -30.51 -3.33 12.47
N LEU A 195 -30.92 -4.49 13.03
CA LEU A 195 -30.90 -4.78 14.47
C LEU A 195 -29.65 -5.53 14.95
N HIS A 196 -28.94 -6.23 14.06
CA HIS A 196 -27.86 -7.16 14.45
C HIS A 196 -26.48 -6.79 13.88
N ASP A 197 -26.41 -5.84 12.94
CA ASP A 197 -25.11 -5.42 12.41
C ASP A 197 -24.39 -4.43 13.35
N PRO A 198 -23.09 -4.64 13.62
CA PRO A 198 -22.31 -3.87 14.59
C PRO A 198 -21.96 -2.44 14.13
N ILE A 199 -22.36 -2.04 12.93
CA ILE A 199 -21.93 -0.78 12.30
C ILE A 199 -23.02 0.28 12.43
N ASP A 200 -22.69 1.44 13.00
CA ASP A 200 -23.62 2.57 13.13
C ASP A 200 -23.85 3.25 11.76
N LYS A 201 -25.13 3.41 11.38
CA LYS A 201 -25.55 4.12 10.16
C LYS A 201 -25.02 5.55 10.13
N LYS A 202 -24.95 6.21 11.29
CA LYS A 202 -24.44 7.57 11.42
C LYS A 202 -22.94 7.63 11.09
N LEU A 203 -22.17 6.63 11.53
CA LEU A 203 -20.75 6.50 11.23
C LEU A 203 -20.51 6.34 9.71
N CYS A 204 -21.26 5.45 9.05
CA CYS A 204 -21.16 5.28 7.59
C CYS A 204 -21.52 6.55 6.82
N CYS A 205 -22.56 7.28 7.24
CA CYS A 205 -22.94 8.55 6.62
C CYS A 205 -21.85 9.61 6.79
N ASN A 206 -21.29 9.73 8.00
CA ASN A 206 -20.19 10.64 8.31
C ASN A 206 -18.94 10.30 7.48
N MET A 207 -18.57 9.04 7.34
CA MET A 207 -17.42 8.64 6.51
C MET A 207 -17.62 9.04 5.04
N LYS A 208 -18.80 8.80 4.47
CA LYS A 208 -19.12 9.17 3.07
C LYS A 208 -19.12 10.67 2.82
N THR A 209 -19.57 11.46 3.81
CA THR A 209 -19.70 12.93 3.68
C THR A 209 -18.49 13.71 4.18
N SER A 210 -17.57 13.06 4.92
CA SER A 210 -16.42 13.70 5.58
C SER A 210 -15.54 14.52 4.63
N TYR A 211 -15.20 13.96 3.46
CA TYR A 211 -14.37 14.66 2.48
C TYR A 211 -15.05 15.91 1.91
N GLN A 212 -16.35 15.82 1.61
CA GLN A 212 -17.14 16.95 1.12
C GLN A 212 -17.27 18.05 2.19
N GLN A 213 -17.51 17.66 3.44
CA GLN A 213 -17.53 18.59 4.57
C GLN A 213 -16.18 19.30 4.77
N TYR A 214 -15.08 18.54 4.74
CA TYR A 214 -13.73 19.10 4.84
C TYR A 214 -13.39 20.06 3.68
N LYS A 215 -13.76 19.69 2.45
CA LYS A 215 -13.59 20.55 1.28
C LYS A 215 -14.36 21.87 1.43
N ASN A 216 -15.62 21.78 1.88
CA ASN A 216 -16.45 22.97 2.13
C ASN A 216 -15.87 23.85 3.24
N GLU A 217 -15.33 23.27 4.32
CA GLU A 217 -14.64 24.03 5.36
C GLU A 217 -13.39 24.75 4.85
N LEU A 218 -12.61 24.11 3.99
CA LEU A 218 -11.43 24.73 3.37
C LEU A 218 -11.81 25.90 2.47
N GLU A 219 -12.86 25.76 1.66
CA GLU A 219 -13.38 26.83 0.81
C GLU A 219 -13.90 28.00 1.66
N LEU A 220 -14.63 27.71 2.75
CA LEU A 220 -15.12 28.72 3.67
C LEU A 220 -13.97 29.48 4.34
N LYS A 221 -12.91 28.77 4.77
CA LYS A 221 -11.69 29.37 5.33
C LYS A 221 -10.98 30.26 4.31
N ARG A 222 -10.90 29.86 3.03
CA ARG A 222 -10.33 30.70 1.96
C ARG A 222 -11.12 31.98 1.76
N GLN A 223 -12.45 31.90 1.65
CA GLN A 223 -13.32 33.08 1.50
C GLN A 223 -13.20 34.05 2.68
N VAL A 224 -13.07 33.54 3.91
CA VAL A 224 -12.87 34.39 5.09
C VAL A 224 -11.52 35.12 5.04
N ILE A 225 -10.46 34.46 4.57
CA ILE A 225 -9.14 35.08 4.41
C ILE A 225 -9.16 36.16 3.33
N GLU A 226 -9.83 35.92 2.19
CA GLU A 226 -9.97 36.90 1.11
C GLU A 226 -10.75 38.14 1.56
N ARG A 227 -11.90 37.97 2.21
CA ARG A 227 -12.66 39.10 2.77
C ARG A 227 -11.87 39.91 3.80
N LYS A 228 -10.99 39.26 4.59
CA LYS A 228 -10.10 39.97 5.52
C LYS A 228 -9.04 40.79 4.76
N ARG A 229 -8.46 40.24 3.68
CA ARG A 229 -7.49 40.95 2.83
C ARG A 229 -8.10 42.16 2.13
N GLU A 230 -9.31 42.03 1.60
CA GLU A 230 -10.03 43.14 0.97
C GLU A 230 -10.30 44.30 1.95
N LYS A 231 -10.75 43.99 3.17
CA LYS A 231 -10.97 45.00 4.22
C LYS A 231 -9.68 45.72 4.65
N LEU A 232 -8.55 45.00 4.68
CA LEU A 232 -7.23 45.57 5.00
C LEU A 232 -6.67 46.43 3.86
N ASN A 233 -6.97 46.11 2.60
CA ASN A 233 -6.53 46.91 1.46
C ASN A 233 -7.38 48.17 1.29
N ALA A 234 -8.70 48.07 1.45
CA ALA A 234 -9.61 49.22 1.39
C ALA A 234 -9.29 50.31 2.44
N THR A 235 -8.81 49.91 3.63
CA THR A 235 -8.43 50.84 4.69
C THR A 235 -7.09 51.53 4.46
N LYS A 236 -6.13 50.88 3.78
CA LYS A 236 -4.82 51.47 3.41
C LYS A 236 -4.94 52.55 2.32
N ASP A 237 -5.83 52.34 1.35
CA ASP A 237 -6.02 53.29 0.24
C ASP A 237 -6.72 54.57 0.70
N LEU A 238 -7.66 54.49 1.65
CA LEU A 238 -8.38 55.66 2.14
C LEU A 238 -7.49 56.57 3.02
N TYR A 239 -6.70 55.97 3.92
CA TYR A 239 -5.82 56.72 4.83
C TYR A 239 -4.65 57.39 4.10
N SER A 240 -4.10 56.75 3.07
CA SER A 240 -3.00 57.32 2.29
C SER A 240 -3.43 58.54 1.48
N LYS A 241 -4.61 58.50 0.84
CA LYS A 241 -5.16 59.57 0.00
C LYS A 241 -5.54 60.83 0.80
N ILE A 242 -6.11 60.66 2.00
CA ILE A 242 -6.44 61.79 2.88
C ILE A 242 -5.16 62.47 3.39
N LYS A 243 -4.13 61.69 3.75
CA LYS A 243 -2.87 62.22 4.28
C LYS A 243 -2.06 62.98 3.22
N THR A 244 -1.99 62.49 1.98
CA THR A 244 -1.30 63.17 0.87
C THR A 244 -1.99 64.47 0.47
N ASN A 245 -3.32 64.49 0.37
CA ASN A 245 -4.07 65.71 0.04
C ASN A 245 -3.89 66.82 1.10
N ASN A 246 -3.88 66.47 2.38
CA ASN A 246 -3.65 67.45 3.45
C ASN A 246 -2.22 68.02 3.41
N LEU A 247 -1.21 67.19 3.10
CA LEU A 247 0.18 67.64 2.95
C LEU A 247 0.37 68.57 1.75
N ILE A 248 -0.29 68.29 0.62
CA ILE A 248 -0.28 69.15 -0.57
C ILE A 248 -0.89 70.52 -0.23
N LYS A 249 -2.06 70.54 0.42
CA LYS A 249 -2.75 71.77 0.83
C LYS A 249 -1.92 72.63 1.81
N MET A 250 -1.22 72.00 2.76
CA MET A 250 -0.29 72.70 3.65
C MET A 250 0.90 73.31 2.90
N ARG A 251 1.46 72.57 1.93
CA ARG A 251 2.61 73.03 1.13
C ARG A 251 2.24 74.21 0.24
N GLU A 252 1.07 74.16 -0.40
CA GLU A 252 0.53 75.28 -1.19
C GLU A 252 0.32 76.53 -0.34
N ASN A 253 -0.28 76.39 0.85
CA ASN A 253 -0.47 77.52 1.76
C ASN A 253 0.85 78.14 2.23
N LYS A 254 1.87 77.30 2.50
CA LYS A 254 3.21 77.79 2.87
C LYS A 254 3.86 78.56 1.72
N LEU A 255 3.74 78.07 0.48
CA LEU A 255 4.24 78.76 -0.72
C LEU A 255 3.54 80.10 -0.95
N ARG A 256 2.21 80.15 -0.78
CA ARG A 256 1.43 81.40 -0.86
C ARG A 256 1.90 82.43 0.16
N LEU A 257 2.16 82.00 1.40
CA LEU A 257 2.66 82.89 2.45
C LEU A 257 4.06 83.44 2.14
N ILE A 258 4.95 82.60 1.64
CA ILE A 258 6.31 83.01 1.22
C ILE A 258 6.23 84.02 0.07
N HIS A 259 5.38 83.76 -0.92
CA HIS A 259 5.18 84.66 -2.06
C HIS A 259 4.65 86.03 -1.60
N LYS A 260 3.65 86.04 -0.72
CA LYS A 260 3.11 87.28 -0.12
C LYS A 260 4.19 88.09 0.61
N ARG A 261 4.99 87.44 1.46
CA ARG A 261 6.12 88.10 2.17
C ARG A 261 7.16 88.67 1.21
N LYS A 262 7.43 87.96 0.09
CA LYS A 262 8.38 88.43 -0.94
C LYS A 262 7.85 89.69 -1.63
N LEU A 263 6.56 89.74 -1.96
CA LEU A 263 5.91 90.93 -2.52
C LEU A 263 5.93 92.11 -1.56
N GLU A 264 5.62 91.88 -0.27
CA GLU A 264 5.69 92.91 0.77
C GLU A 264 7.12 93.47 0.94
N LYS A 265 8.13 92.60 0.88
CA LYS A 265 9.54 93.03 0.93
C LYS A 265 9.93 93.86 -0.28
N MET A 266 9.56 93.43 -1.50
CA MET A 266 9.79 94.22 -2.71
C MET A 266 9.08 95.58 -2.68
N ALA A 267 7.86 95.65 -2.12
CA ALA A 267 7.13 96.90 -1.95
C ALA A 267 7.85 97.84 -0.96
N LYS A 268 8.33 97.31 0.16
CA LYS A 268 9.14 98.07 1.14
C LYS A 268 10.46 98.57 0.55
N ASP A 269 11.17 97.73 -0.20
CA ASP A 269 12.44 98.10 -0.85
C ASP A 269 12.24 99.17 -1.92
N LYS A 270 11.13 99.10 -2.70
CA LYS A 270 10.73 100.17 -3.63
C LYS A 270 10.42 101.48 -2.90
N ALA A 271 9.69 101.43 -1.78
CA ALA A 271 9.39 102.61 -0.98
C ALA A 271 10.64 103.24 -0.35
N LEU A 272 11.61 102.41 0.08
CA LEU A 272 12.87 102.88 0.66
C LEU A 272 13.79 103.52 -0.39
N LYS A 273 13.85 102.95 -1.61
CA LYS A 273 14.55 103.58 -2.74
C LYS A 273 13.95 104.94 -3.11
N LYS A 274 12.62 105.06 -3.07
CA LYS A 274 11.92 106.32 -3.36
C LYS A 274 12.18 107.42 -2.31
N ARG A 275 12.50 107.03 -1.07
CA ARG A 275 12.88 107.95 0.03
C ARG A 275 14.36 108.38 0.04
N LYS A 276 15.25 107.68 -0.67
CA LYS A 276 16.68 108.04 -0.78
C LYS A 276 17.00 108.94 -2.00
N LEU A 277 16.00 109.26 -2.80
CA LEU A 277 16.09 110.05 -4.04
C LEU A 277 15.40 111.43 -3.92
N ASN A 278 14.90 111.76 -2.73
CA ASN A 278 14.43 113.08 -2.30
C ASN A 278 15.27 113.52 -1.10
#